data_AF-A0A0Q9WG02-F1
#
_entry.id   AF-A0A0Q9WG02-F1
#
_cell.length_a   1.000
_cell.length_b   1.000
_cell.length_c   1.000
_cell.angle_alpha   90.00
_cell.angle_beta   90.00
_cell.angle_gamma   90.00
#
_symmetry.space_group_name_H-M   'P 1'
#
loop_
_entity.id
_entity.type
_entity.pdbx_description
1 polymer ?
#
loop_
_entity_poly.entity_id
_entity_poly.type
_entity_poly.pdbx_seq_one_letter_code
_entity_poly.pdbx_strand_id
1 'polypeptide(L)'
;MSAYNTVRDLLFFIFGIMLLEFCIIREQGITIAECIIMITLYAIYITVNVLDVYFLKRTLKSLRREIDALYELPVSEEVKEKRSTVQKKYDLLSQNNRVTILQRKSNSDNTGTFGYMTKVGNVRVTIDMEANRNMHYTRASSKNHRLFQEFFSAILPIKMNEWRQATMLLRAYYIARAPVVFISVIYIPLVDYELQKNGWSKLLNCIQIFLNPAVTITMGKAMVFRDRSKLWYYNIPHDVQYGLYSLVVTVPIAIVVFFHSNTSAPPPYHWMFTIMNLTGSMFAIFQSATEITVITGVLGFMLKVPPDFMGATVLCVANSLGDLVANASMALQGYEKMAYAAAIGSPFFSILLGTGSVFAVKIYLGLTSSMHNLIGSYGENAYVLLILGLLSTLLWTSVLNFNARRSMGIFSMSIYGLYIIFSILIRFRIIHPYNVDAFLSDSHEIN
;
A
#
# COMPACT_ATOMS: atom_id res chain seq x y z
N MET A 1 -6.94 -18.28 -8.49
CA MET A 1 -5.78 -17.48 -8.94
C MET A 1 -5.10 -18.17 -10.12
N SER A 2 -4.18 -17.52 -10.86
CA SER A 2 -3.30 -18.28 -11.76
C SER A 2 -2.28 -19.01 -10.90
N ALA A 3 -2.29 -20.34 -10.95
CA ALA A 3 -1.41 -21.22 -10.19
C ALA A 3 0.07 -20.83 -10.32
N TYR A 4 0.47 -20.57 -11.56
CA TYR A 4 1.83 -20.21 -11.91
C TYR A 4 2.28 -18.91 -11.23
N ASN A 5 1.46 -17.85 -11.29
CA ASN A 5 1.83 -16.55 -10.74
C ASN A 5 2.02 -16.62 -9.22
N THR A 6 1.13 -17.33 -8.52
CA THR A 6 1.20 -17.47 -7.06
C THR A 6 2.39 -18.29 -6.61
N VAL A 7 2.71 -19.40 -7.31
CA VAL A 7 3.90 -20.22 -7.01
C VAL A 7 5.16 -19.42 -7.26
N ARG A 8 5.25 -18.74 -8.40
CA ARG A 8 6.36 -17.86 -8.74
C ARG A 8 6.58 -16.80 -7.66
N ASP A 9 5.54 -16.06 -7.26
CA ASP A 9 5.66 -15.00 -6.25
C ASP A 9 6.14 -15.55 -4.89
N LEU A 10 5.60 -16.69 -4.45
CA LEU A 10 6.01 -17.34 -3.20
C LEU A 10 7.45 -17.87 -3.26
N LEU A 11 7.87 -18.47 -4.38
CA LEU A 11 9.24 -18.97 -4.55
C LEU A 11 10.27 -17.84 -4.56
N PHE A 12 10.00 -16.75 -5.27
CA PHE A 12 10.88 -15.57 -5.23
C PHE A 12 10.94 -14.98 -3.82
N PHE A 13 9.82 -14.99 -3.09
CA PHE A 13 9.80 -14.52 -1.71
C PHE A 13 10.67 -15.40 -0.80
N ILE A 14 10.45 -16.71 -0.83
CA ILE A 14 11.23 -17.70 -0.08
C ILE A 14 12.73 -17.56 -0.41
N PHE A 15 13.08 -17.47 -1.69
CA PHE A 15 14.47 -17.30 -2.12
C PHE A 15 15.08 -15.98 -1.62
N GLY A 16 14.35 -14.86 -1.70
CA GLY A 16 14.85 -13.57 -1.22
C GLY A 16 15.07 -13.54 0.29
N ILE A 17 14.22 -14.22 1.06
CA ILE A 17 14.37 -14.34 2.52
C ILE A 17 15.57 -15.23 2.88
N MET A 18 15.72 -16.38 2.23
CA MET A 18 16.89 -17.24 2.45
C MET A 18 18.20 -16.54 2.06
N LEU A 19 18.19 -15.72 1.01
CA LEU A 19 19.35 -14.92 0.62
C LEU A 19 19.70 -13.89 1.69
N LEU A 20 18.70 -13.20 2.26
CA LEU A 20 18.93 -12.27 3.36
C LEU A 20 19.53 -12.96 4.58
N GLU A 21 18.99 -14.11 4.99
CA GLU A 21 19.55 -14.90 6.11
C GLU A 21 20.98 -15.38 5.80
N PHE A 22 21.23 -15.83 4.57
CA PHE A 22 22.57 -16.24 4.16
C PHE A 22 23.58 -15.10 4.27
N CYS A 23 23.23 -13.88 3.83
CA CYS A 23 24.08 -12.69 3.99
C CYS A 23 24.31 -12.32 5.46
N ILE A 24 23.33 -12.59 6.32
CA ILE A 24 23.42 -12.34 7.75
C ILE A 24 24.37 -13.33 8.45
N ILE A 25 24.28 -14.62 8.10
CA ILE A 25 25.04 -15.69 8.77
C ILE A 25 26.50 -15.74 8.30
N ARG A 26 26.76 -15.42 7.03
CA ARG A 26 28.06 -15.69 6.39
C ARG A 26 29.20 -14.75 6.84
N GLU A 27 28.92 -13.51 7.25
CA GLU A 27 29.99 -12.52 7.51
C GLU A 27 29.75 -11.63 8.74
N GLN A 28 30.84 -11.22 9.40
CA GLN A 28 30.83 -10.21 10.47
C GLN A 28 30.50 -8.78 9.95
N GLY A 29 30.27 -8.60 8.64
CA GLY A 29 29.82 -7.36 8.03
C GLY A 29 29.20 -7.60 6.65
N ILE A 30 28.21 -6.79 6.26
CA ILE A 30 27.57 -6.87 4.94
C ILE A 30 28.43 -6.14 3.91
N THR A 31 28.71 -6.80 2.78
CA THR A 31 29.41 -6.15 1.67
C THR A 31 28.44 -5.39 0.75
N ILE A 32 28.95 -4.36 0.05
CA ILE A 32 28.15 -3.64 -0.96
C ILE A 32 27.69 -4.60 -2.07
N ALA A 33 28.48 -5.64 -2.37
CA ALA A 33 28.13 -6.66 -3.35
C ALA A 33 26.85 -7.42 -2.96
N GLU A 34 26.69 -7.79 -1.69
CA GLU A 34 25.47 -8.44 -1.18
C GLU A 34 24.25 -7.52 -1.24
N CYS A 35 24.42 -6.23 -0.93
CA CYS A 35 23.36 -5.23 -1.13
C CYS A 35 22.93 -5.16 -2.60
N ILE A 36 23.88 -5.17 -3.53
CA ILE A 36 23.60 -5.18 -4.97
C ILE A 36 22.89 -6.47 -5.37
N ILE A 37 23.29 -7.63 -4.85
CA ILE A 37 22.64 -8.92 -5.11
C ILE A 37 21.17 -8.90 -4.66
N MET A 38 20.88 -8.37 -3.47
CA MET A 38 19.48 -8.24 -2.98
C MET A 38 18.63 -7.34 -3.88
N ILE A 39 19.17 -6.17 -4.27
CA ILE A 39 18.46 -5.21 -5.12
C ILE A 39 18.26 -5.79 -6.54
N THR A 40 19.27 -6.46 -7.09
CA THR A 40 19.19 -7.07 -8.42
C THR A 40 18.21 -8.24 -8.45
N LEU A 41 18.11 -9.04 -7.39
CA LEU A 41 17.11 -10.09 -7.27
C LEU A 41 15.68 -9.52 -7.35
N TYR A 42 15.41 -8.41 -6.66
CA TYR A 42 14.13 -7.73 -6.74
C TYR A 42 13.85 -7.13 -8.14
N ALA A 43 14.88 -6.59 -8.81
CA ALA A 43 14.76 -6.12 -10.18
C ALA A 43 14.45 -7.25 -11.18
N ILE A 44 15.06 -8.43 -11.00
CA ILE A 44 14.75 -9.65 -11.77
C ILE A 44 13.29 -10.04 -11.55
N TYR A 45 12.83 -10.07 -10.30
CA TYR A 45 11.43 -10.37 -9.98
C TYR A 45 10.45 -9.42 -10.69
N ILE A 46 10.69 -8.10 -10.65
CA ILE A 46 9.86 -7.13 -11.39
C ILE A 46 9.90 -7.42 -12.89
N THR A 47 11.08 -7.70 -13.43
CA THR A 47 11.24 -7.98 -14.87
C THR A 47 10.43 -9.20 -15.29
N VAL A 48 10.49 -10.29 -14.52
CA VAL A 48 9.67 -11.50 -14.75
C VAL A 48 8.18 -11.17 -14.67
N ASN A 49 7.75 -10.38 -13.69
CA ASN A 49 6.35 -9.96 -13.55
C ASN A 49 5.85 -9.13 -14.73
N VAL A 50 6.67 -8.18 -15.20
CA VAL A 50 6.34 -7.33 -16.34
C VAL A 50 6.29 -8.17 -17.62
N LEU A 51 7.23 -9.10 -17.80
CA LEU A 51 7.23 -10.04 -18.92
C LEU A 51 5.98 -10.92 -18.92
N ASP A 52 5.55 -11.45 -17.78
CA ASP A 52 4.33 -12.26 -17.67
C ASP A 52 3.07 -11.46 -18.04
N VAL A 53 2.96 -10.20 -17.59
CA VAL A 53 1.86 -9.31 -18.00
C VAL A 53 1.92 -9.01 -19.50
N TYR A 54 3.12 -8.82 -20.04
CA TYR A 54 3.32 -8.61 -21.47
C TYR A 54 2.90 -9.83 -22.29
N PHE A 55 3.33 -11.04 -21.90
CA PHE A 55 2.93 -12.29 -22.55
C PHE A 55 1.43 -12.54 -22.45
N LEU A 56 0.80 -12.23 -21.32
CA LEU A 56 -0.64 -12.32 -21.15
C LEU A 56 -1.39 -11.40 -22.13
N LYS A 57 -0.96 -10.14 -22.26
CA LYS A 57 -1.56 -9.18 -23.21
C LYS A 57 -1.38 -9.63 -24.66
N ARG A 58 -0.21 -10.15 -25.01
CA ARG A 58 0.06 -10.69 -26.35
C ARG A 58 -0.82 -11.91 -26.64
N THR A 59 -0.98 -12.80 -25.68
CA THR A 59 -1.83 -13.99 -25.78
C THR A 59 -3.30 -13.59 -25.95
N LEU A 60 -3.80 -12.61 -25.19
CA LEU A 60 -5.15 -12.07 -25.35
C LEU A 60 -5.39 -11.46 -26.74
N LYS A 61 -4.41 -10.73 -27.27
CA LYS A 61 -4.49 -10.17 -28.63
C LYS A 61 -4.50 -11.27 -29.69
N SER A 62 -3.72 -12.32 -29.50
CA SER A 62 -3.71 -13.50 -30.38
C SER A 62 -5.05 -14.24 -30.35
N LEU A 63 -5.59 -14.49 -29.16
CA LEU A 63 -6.90 -15.12 -28.97
C LEU A 63 -8.02 -14.30 -29.62
N ARG A 64 -8.00 -12.97 -29.48
CA ARG A 64 -8.96 -12.09 -30.15
C ARG A 64 -8.92 -12.23 -31.67
N ARG A 65 -7.72 -12.22 -32.26
CA ARG A 65 -7.55 -12.43 -33.71
C ARG A 65 -8.04 -13.82 -34.15
N GLU A 66 -7.80 -14.85 -33.35
CA GLU A 66 -8.29 -16.20 -33.63
C GLU A 66 -9.82 -16.26 -33.57
N ILE A 67 -10.45 -15.57 -32.61
CA ILE A 67 -11.92 -15.44 -32.54
C ILE A 67 -12.45 -14.74 -33.79
N ASP A 68 -11.86 -13.60 -34.17
CA ASP A 68 -12.29 -12.83 -35.35
C ASP A 68 -12.16 -13.67 -36.64
N ALA A 69 -11.06 -14.40 -36.82
CA ALA A 69 -10.88 -15.31 -37.96
C ALA A 69 -11.88 -16.48 -37.97
N LEU A 70 -12.23 -17.02 -36.80
CA LEU A 70 -13.25 -18.06 -36.68
C LEU A 70 -14.66 -17.54 -36.99
N TYR A 71 -14.91 -16.23 -36.94
CA TYR A 71 -16.19 -15.63 -37.34
C TYR A 71 -16.35 -15.52 -38.86
N GLU A 72 -15.26 -15.41 -39.61
CA GLU A 72 -15.26 -15.30 -41.08
C GLU A 72 -15.45 -16.65 -41.79
N LEU A 73 -15.20 -17.78 -41.10
CA LEU A 73 -15.34 -19.12 -41.65
C LEU A 73 -16.81 -19.61 -41.71
N PRO A 74 -17.18 -20.43 -42.71
CA PRO A 74 -18.51 -21.02 -42.82
C PRO A 74 -18.85 -21.91 -41.60
N VAL A 75 -20.13 -21.91 -41.21
CA VAL A 75 -20.60 -22.53 -39.95
C VAL A 75 -20.59 -24.06 -40.05
N SER A 76 -19.46 -24.67 -39.68
CA SER A 76 -19.31 -26.10 -39.42
C SER A 76 -19.39 -26.40 -37.91
N GLU A 77 -19.81 -27.61 -37.54
CA GLU A 77 -19.94 -28.03 -36.13
C GLU A 77 -18.61 -27.95 -35.37
N GLU A 78 -17.50 -28.35 -36.01
CA GLU A 78 -16.14 -28.27 -35.44
C GLU A 78 -15.68 -26.82 -35.20
N VAL A 79 -16.02 -25.92 -36.12
CA VAL A 79 -15.69 -24.48 -36.01
C VAL A 79 -16.44 -23.85 -34.84
N LYS A 80 -17.68 -24.26 -34.61
CA LYS A 80 -18.51 -23.81 -33.49
C LYS A 80 -17.95 -24.27 -32.14
N GLU A 81 -17.50 -25.53 -32.04
CA GLU A 81 -16.88 -26.05 -30.83
C GLU A 81 -15.55 -25.34 -30.53
N LYS A 82 -14.67 -25.23 -31.53
CA LYS A 82 -13.40 -24.51 -31.40
C LYS A 82 -13.61 -23.05 -31.01
N ARG A 83 -14.58 -22.36 -31.62
CA ARG A 83 -14.97 -20.99 -31.26
C ARG A 83 -15.39 -20.90 -29.79
N SER A 84 -16.20 -21.84 -29.31
CA SER A 84 -16.66 -21.85 -27.92
C SER A 84 -15.50 -22.02 -26.93
N THR A 85 -14.51 -22.86 -27.26
CA THR A 85 -13.35 -23.14 -26.40
C THR A 85 -12.39 -21.95 -26.36
N VAL A 86 -12.11 -21.35 -27.52
CA VAL A 86 -11.26 -20.14 -27.64
C VAL A 86 -11.92 -18.95 -26.95
N GLN A 87 -13.24 -18.78 -27.11
CA GLN A 87 -14.02 -17.74 -26.44
C GLN A 87 -13.99 -17.92 -24.92
N LYS A 88 -14.24 -19.13 -24.40
CA LYS A 88 -14.12 -19.44 -22.97
C LYS A 88 -12.73 -19.12 -22.43
N LYS A 89 -11.67 -19.44 -23.18
CA LYS A 89 -10.28 -19.14 -22.81
C LYS A 89 -10.00 -17.63 -22.80
N TYR A 90 -10.51 -16.89 -23.79
CA TYR A 90 -10.41 -15.44 -23.85
C TYR A 90 -11.17 -14.76 -22.71
N ASP A 91 -12.39 -15.20 -22.42
CA ASP A 91 -13.22 -14.65 -21.34
C ASP A 91 -12.57 -14.89 -19.97
N LEU A 92 -12.00 -16.08 -19.74
CA LEU A 92 -11.27 -16.41 -18.52
C LEU A 92 -10.01 -15.53 -18.34
N LEU A 93 -9.22 -15.33 -19.40
CA LEU A 93 -8.01 -14.51 -19.34
C LEU A 93 -8.30 -13.01 -19.29
N SER A 94 -9.36 -12.55 -19.95
CA SER A 94 -9.73 -11.12 -20.01
C SER A 94 -10.32 -10.62 -18.68
N GLN A 95 -11.07 -11.46 -17.96
CA GLN A 95 -11.50 -11.16 -16.59
C GLN A 95 -10.34 -10.86 -15.65
N ASN A 96 -9.18 -11.50 -15.86
CA ASN A 96 -7.98 -11.27 -15.04
C ASN A 96 -7.23 -9.98 -15.38
N ASN A 97 -7.46 -9.40 -16.56
CA ASN A 97 -6.73 -8.24 -17.07
C ASN A 97 -7.49 -6.90 -16.87
N ARG A 98 -8.79 -6.94 -16.57
CA ARG A 98 -9.59 -5.72 -16.36
C ARG A 98 -9.44 -5.20 -14.93
N VAL A 99 -8.53 -4.25 -14.71
CA VAL A 99 -8.59 -3.33 -13.55
C VAL A 99 -9.66 -2.28 -13.85
N THR A 100 -10.93 -2.65 -13.74
CA THR A 100 -12.03 -1.68 -13.79
C THR A 100 -12.11 -1.01 -12.43
N ILE A 101 -12.07 0.33 -12.35
CA ILE A 101 -12.39 1.04 -11.10
C ILE A 101 -13.89 0.83 -10.84
N LEU A 102 -14.18 0.05 -9.81
CA LEU A 102 -15.53 -0.32 -9.41
C LEU A 102 -16.01 0.63 -8.33
N GLN A 103 -17.24 1.13 -8.46
CA GLN A 103 -17.88 1.96 -7.44
C GLN A 103 -17.96 1.23 -6.09
N ARG A 104 -17.52 1.88 -5.01
CA ARG A 104 -17.66 1.36 -3.66
C ARG A 104 -19.13 1.12 -3.30
N LYS A 105 -19.51 -0.11 -2.95
CA LYS A 105 -20.87 -0.42 -2.45
C LYS A 105 -21.12 0.40 -1.18
N SER A 106 -22.14 1.27 -1.19
CA SER A 106 -22.67 1.85 0.05
C SER A 106 -23.30 0.73 0.87
N ASN A 107 -22.93 0.62 2.14
CA ASN A 107 -23.18 -0.54 3.01
C ASN A 107 -24.66 -0.69 3.44
N SER A 108 -25.61 -0.17 2.66
CA SER A 108 -27.01 -0.02 3.10
C SER A 108 -27.84 -1.29 3.04
N ASP A 109 -27.48 -2.31 2.25
CA ASP A 109 -28.29 -3.52 2.15
C ASP A 109 -27.41 -4.77 2.09
N ASN A 110 -27.35 -5.50 3.21
CA ASN A 110 -27.03 -6.94 3.21
C ASN A 110 -27.42 -7.60 4.54
N THR A 111 -28.70 -7.87 4.72
CA THR A 111 -29.17 -9.04 5.48
C THR A 111 -29.05 -10.26 4.56
N GLY A 112 -27.91 -10.95 4.59
CA GLY A 112 -27.65 -12.09 3.70
C GLY A 112 -26.79 -13.16 4.34
N THR A 113 -27.36 -14.36 4.44
CA THR A 113 -26.82 -15.60 5.02
C THR A 113 -25.35 -15.88 4.69
N PHE A 114 -24.59 -16.20 5.75
CA PHE A 114 -23.20 -16.65 5.73
C PHE A 114 -23.05 -17.95 4.94
N GLY A 115 -22.60 -17.86 3.69
CA GLY A 115 -22.20 -19.02 2.88
C GLY A 115 -20.69 -19.30 2.99
N TYR A 116 -20.29 -20.54 2.71
CA TYR A 116 -18.89 -21.01 2.72
C TYR A 116 -18.08 -20.60 1.48
N MET A 117 -18.74 -20.08 0.44
CA MET A 117 -18.10 -19.55 -0.77
C MET A 117 -18.25 -18.03 -0.84
N THR A 118 -17.22 -17.36 -1.36
CA THR A 118 -17.27 -15.95 -1.74
C THR A 118 -18.31 -15.81 -2.86
N LYS A 119 -19.49 -15.27 -2.55
CA LYS A 119 -20.52 -15.02 -3.57
C LYS A 119 -19.93 -14.07 -4.62
N VAL A 120 -19.93 -14.49 -5.89
CA VAL A 120 -19.65 -13.59 -7.01
C VAL A 120 -20.78 -12.56 -7.02
N GLY A 121 -20.51 -11.36 -6.51
CA GLY A 121 -21.47 -10.27 -6.48
C GLY A 121 -21.92 -9.92 -7.90
N ASN A 122 -23.22 -9.59 -8.03
CA ASN A 122 -23.90 -9.18 -9.25
C ASN A 122 -23.11 -8.16 -10.11
N VAL A 123 -23.49 -8.09 -11.40
CA VAL A 123 -22.92 -7.25 -12.47
C VAL A 123 -22.51 -5.87 -11.95
N ARG A 124 -21.21 -5.62 -11.98
CA ARG A 124 -20.56 -4.43 -11.43
C ARG A 124 -20.59 -3.32 -12.49
N VAL A 125 -21.00 -2.11 -12.12
CA VAL A 125 -21.09 -0.95 -13.04
C VAL A 125 -19.71 -0.29 -13.15
N THR A 126 -19.18 -0.21 -14.36
CA THR A 126 -17.96 0.57 -14.64
C THR A 126 -18.28 2.05 -14.59
N ILE A 127 -17.50 2.83 -13.83
CA ILE A 127 -17.66 4.29 -13.78
C ILE A 127 -17.18 4.88 -15.10
N ASP A 128 -18.07 5.54 -15.82
CA ASP A 128 -17.73 6.29 -17.02
C ASP A 128 -17.11 7.64 -16.61
N MET A 129 -15.80 7.78 -16.83
CA MET A 129 -15.01 8.94 -16.45
C MET A 129 -15.47 10.22 -17.16
N GLU A 130 -15.93 10.10 -18.41
CA GLU A 130 -16.36 11.24 -19.21
C GLU A 130 -17.77 11.70 -18.82
N ALA A 131 -18.66 10.76 -18.52
CA ALA A 131 -19.98 11.07 -18.00
C ALA A 131 -19.89 11.78 -16.63
N ASN A 132 -19.05 11.29 -15.72
CA ASN A 132 -18.88 11.89 -14.39
C ASN A 132 -18.21 13.29 -14.44
N ARG A 133 -17.35 13.52 -15.45
CA ARG A 133 -16.74 14.83 -15.71
C ARG A 133 -17.75 15.90 -16.13
N ASN A 134 -18.76 15.52 -16.90
CA ASN A 134 -19.68 16.45 -17.58
C ASN A 134 -21.08 16.53 -16.95
N MET A 135 -21.37 15.75 -15.91
CA MET A 135 -22.72 15.59 -15.33
C MET A 135 -23.43 16.90 -14.91
N HIS A 136 -22.67 17.94 -14.55
CA HIS A 136 -23.21 19.27 -14.19
C HIS A 136 -22.67 20.40 -15.08
N TYR A 137 -22.18 20.08 -16.29
CA TYR A 137 -21.72 21.10 -17.24
C TYR A 137 -22.93 21.88 -17.82
N THR A 138 -23.37 22.91 -17.10
CA THR A 138 -24.37 23.85 -17.62
C THR A 138 -23.67 24.94 -18.41
N ARG A 139 -23.81 24.91 -19.74
CA ARG A 139 -23.22 25.88 -20.71
C ARG A 139 -23.58 27.35 -20.41
N ALA A 140 -24.62 27.60 -19.60
CA ALA A 140 -25.13 28.92 -19.24
C ALA A 140 -24.62 29.49 -17.90
N SER A 141 -23.73 28.80 -17.18
CA SER A 141 -23.25 29.26 -15.87
C SER A 141 -21.95 30.06 -15.96
N SER A 142 -21.84 31.16 -15.21
CA SER A 142 -20.60 31.95 -15.13
C SER A 142 -19.43 31.10 -14.64
N LYS A 143 -18.21 31.38 -15.12
CA LYS A 143 -16.99 30.60 -14.79
C LYS A 143 -16.75 30.41 -13.28
N ASN A 144 -17.24 31.33 -12.43
CA ASN A 144 -17.07 31.36 -10.98
C ASN A 144 -18.38 31.17 -10.18
N HIS A 145 -19.41 30.58 -10.79
CA HIS A 145 -20.69 30.38 -10.11
C HIS A 145 -20.52 29.51 -8.85
N ARG A 146 -21.00 29.99 -7.69
CA ARG A 146 -20.96 29.30 -6.38
C ARG A 146 -19.56 28.94 -5.85
N LEU A 147 -18.51 29.65 -6.25
CA LEU A 147 -17.13 29.38 -5.86
C LEU A 147 -16.93 29.18 -4.35
N PHE A 148 -17.39 30.12 -3.52
CA PHE A 148 -17.26 30.04 -2.06
C PHE A 148 -18.16 28.97 -1.45
N GLN A 149 -19.36 28.79 -1.98
CA GLN A 149 -20.26 27.76 -1.50
C GLN A 149 -19.70 26.36 -1.76
N GLU A 150 -19.11 26.12 -2.94
CA GLU A 150 -18.39 24.89 -3.25
C GLU A 150 -17.17 24.71 -2.34
N PHE A 151 -16.39 25.77 -2.11
CA PHE A 151 -15.24 25.74 -1.21
C PHE A 151 -15.58 25.36 0.23
N PHE A 152 -16.56 26.05 0.83
CA PHE A 152 -17.00 25.73 2.20
C PHE A 152 -17.63 24.34 2.27
N SER A 153 -18.34 23.90 1.22
CA SER A 153 -18.87 22.53 1.17
C SER A 153 -17.78 21.47 1.04
N ALA A 154 -16.66 21.78 0.40
CA ALA A 154 -15.53 20.87 0.22
C ALA A 154 -14.65 20.78 1.49
N ILE A 155 -14.49 21.89 2.22
CA ILE A 155 -13.71 21.94 3.47
C ILE A 155 -14.44 21.28 4.64
N LEU A 156 -15.77 21.28 4.63
CA LEU A 156 -16.55 20.77 5.74
C LEU A 156 -16.27 19.27 5.96
N PRO A 157 -15.68 18.87 7.09
CA PRO A 157 -15.26 17.49 7.31
C PRO A 157 -16.44 16.54 7.55
N ILE A 158 -17.59 17.07 7.96
CA ILE A 158 -18.79 16.30 8.30
C ILE A 158 -19.92 16.66 7.33
N LYS A 159 -20.34 15.69 6.51
CA LYS A 159 -21.51 15.85 5.64
C LYS A 159 -22.79 15.74 6.47
N MET A 160 -23.74 16.63 6.20
CA MET A 160 -25.02 16.70 6.92
C MET A 160 -25.82 15.39 6.83
N ASN A 161 -25.76 14.69 5.69
CA ASN A 161 -26.48 13.44 5.46
C ASN A 161 -25.93 12.30 6.34
N GLU A 162 -24.60 12.19 6.44
CA GLU A 162 -23.93 11.17 7.26
C GLU A 162 -24.15 11.42 8.75
N TRP A 163 -24.17 12.69 9.17
CA TRP A 163 -24.46 13.08 10.55
C TRP A 163 -25.88 12.70 11.00
N ARG A 164 -26.87 12.87 10.12
CA ARG A 164 -28.27 12.53 10.41
C ARG A 164 -28.47 11.03 10.61
N GLN A 165 -27.74 10.20 9.89
CA GLN A 165 -27.82 8.73 9.96
C GLN A 165 -26.95 8.13 11.08
N ALA A 166 -26.09 8.92 11.72
CA ALA A 166 -25.12 8.45 12.70
C ALA A 166 -25.73 8.19 14.09
N THR A 167 -25.34 7.06 14.70
CA THR A 167 -25.53 6.79 16.13
C THR A 167 -24.65 7.70 17.00
N MET A 168 -24.94 7.80 18.30
CA MET A 168 -24.18 8.69 19.21
C MET A 168 -22.67 8.40 19.24
N LEU A 169 -22.27 7.12 19.22
CA LEU A 169 -20.85 6.75 19.14
C LEU A 169 -20.21 7.17 17.81
N LEU A 170 -20.94 7.00 16.71
CA LEU A 170 -20.46 7.37 15.38
C LEU A 170 -20.35 8.90 15.22
N ARG A 171 -21.25 9.66 15.86
CA ARG A 171 -21.13 11.12 15.97
C ARG A 171 -19.89 11.54 16.76
N ALA A 172 -19.63 10.91 17.90
CA ALA A 172 -18.41 11.18 18.67
C ALA A 172 -17.14 10.91 17.85
N TYR A 173 -17.12 9.80 17.09
CA TYR A 173 -16.03 9.48 16.16
C TYR A 173 -15.87 10.56 15.07
N TYR A 174 -16.96 11.06 14.48
CA TYR A 174 -16.88 12.13 13.48
C TYR A 174 -16.34 13.44 14.06
N ILE A 175 -16.71 13.80 15.29
CA ILE A 175 -16.15 14.98 15.96
C ILE A 175 -14.64 14.79 16.17
N ALA A 176 -14.20 13.64 16.66
CA ALA A 176 -12.78 13.35 16.89
C ALA A 176 -11.96 13.34 15.58
N ARG A 177 -12.56 12.85 14.49
CA ARG A 177 -11.94 12.79 13.15
C ARG A 177 -11.91 14.15 12.43
N ALA A 178 -12.87 15.04 12.72
CA ALA A 178 -13.07 16.30 12.02
C ALA A 178 -11.80 17.18 11.89
N PRO A 179 -11.01 17.46 12.96
CA PRO A 179 -9.82 18.31 12.84
C PRO A 179 -8.76 17.70 11.91
N VAL A 180 -8.58 16.38 11.98
CA VAL A 180 -7.62 15.67 11.13
C VAL A 180 -8.05 15.73 9.67
N VAL A 181 -9.33 15.48 9.38
CA VAL A 181 -9.88 15.56 8.02
C VAL A 181 -9.79 16.98 7.48
N PHE A 182 -10.07 18.00 8.29
CA PHE A 182 -9.97 19.39 7.88
C PHE A 182 -8.53 19.76 7.45
N ILE A 183 -7.53 19.38 8.25
CA ILE A 183 -6.11 19.60 7.91
C ILE A 183 -5.75 18.85 6.62
N SER A 184 -6.14 17.57 6.51
CA SER A 184 -5.86 16.76 5.33
C SER A 184 -6.52 17.29 4.07
N VAL A 185 -7.76 17.80 4.14
CA VAL A 185 -8.47 18.38 3.00
C VAL A 185 -7.82 19.68 2.53
N ILE A 186 -7.30 20.50 3.45
CA ILE A 186 -6.59 21.73 3.07
C ILE A 186 -5.22 21.43 2.46
N TYR A 187 -4.54 20.39 2.93
CA TYR A 187 -3.18 20.05 2.51
C TYR A 187 -3.12 19.16 1.25
N ILE A 188 -4.00 18.16 1.14
CA ILE A 188 -3.95 17.11 0.11
C ILE A 188 -5.01 17.39 -0.97
N PRO A 189 -4.61 17.56 -2.25
CA PRO A 189 -5.57 17.68 -3.34
C PRO A 189 -6.30 16.36 -3.57
N LEU A 190 -7.64 16.41 -3.57
CA LEU A 190 -8.47 15.24 -3.79
C LEU A 190 -8.69 15.02 -5.29
N VAL A 191 -8.19 13.90 -5.80
CA VAL A 191 -8.54 13.40 -7.14
C VAL A 191 -9.20 12.04 -6.97
N ASP A 192 -10.53 12.06 -6.95
CA ASP A 192 -11.33 10.85 -6.78
C ASP A 192 -12.33 10.75 -7.94
N TYR A 193 -12.12 9.77 -8.82
CA TYR A 193 -12.96 9.53 -9.99
C TYR A 193 -14.33 8.93 -9.64
N GLU A 194 -14.53 8.45 -8.41
CA GLU A 194 -15.85 8.02 -7.92
C GLU A 194 -16.72 9.21 -7.52
N LEU A 195 -16.10 10.33 -7.14
CA LEU A 195 -16.81 11.53 -6.74
C LEU A 195 -17.18 12.40 -7.95
N GLN A 196 -18.26 13.17 -7.79
CA GLN A 196 -18.71 14.11 -8.81
C GLN A 196 -17.59 15.11 -9.17
N LYS A 197 -17.47 15.46 -10.46
CA LYS A 197 -16.41 16.35 -10.99
C LYS A 197 -14.98 15.88 -10.68
N ASN A 198 -14.76 14.59 -10.41
CA ASN A 198 -13.48 14.04 -9.95
C ASN A 198 -12.96 14.67 -8.63
N GLY A 199 -13.86 15.18 -7.78
CA GLY A 199 -13.51 15.91 -6.56
C GLY A 199 -13.06 17.37 -6.77
N TRP A 200 -13.22 17.92 -7.98
CA TRP A 200 -12.76 19.27 -8.31
C TRP A 200 -13.48 20.37 -7.53
N SER A 201 -12.71 21.18 -6.81
CA SER A 201 -13.14 22.48 -6.32
C SER A 201 -12.07 23.52 -6.63
N LYS A 202 -12.44 24.54 -7.40
CA LYS A 202 -11.50 25.54 -7.93
C LYS A 202 -10.75 26.30 -6.82
N LEU A 203 -11.53 26.74 -5.81
CA LEU A 203 -11.09 27.34 -4.54
C LEU A 203 -9.88 26.62 -3.92
N LEU A 204 -10.21 25.42 -3.48
CA LEU A 204 -9.37 24.56 -2.68
C LEU A 204 -8.13 24.11 -3.45
N ASN A 205 -8.30 23.71 -4.71
CA ASN A 205 -7.20 23.24 -5.53
C ASN A 205 -6.19 24.34 -5.83
N CYS A 206 -6.62 25.61 -5.98
CA CYS A 206 -5.70 26.73 -6.13
C CYS A 206 -4.90 27.00 -4.84
N ILE A 207 -5.53 26.84 -3.67
CA ILE A 207 -4.84 26.97 -2.38
C ILE A 207 -3.80 25.85 -2.20
N GLN A 208 -4.17 24.63 -2.57
CA GLN A 208 -3.32 23.46 -2.44
C GLN A 208 -2.07 23.52 -3.34
N ILE A 209 -2.12 24.20 -4.50
CA ILE A 209 -0.95 24.34 -5.40
C ILE A 209 0.24 24.97 -4.69
N PHE A 210 0.01 25.98 -3.86
CA PHE A 210 1.10 26.64 -3.14
C PHE A 210 1.30 26.04 -1.75
N LEU A 211 0.23 25.60 -1.09
CA LEU A 211 0.31 25.12 0.28
C LEU A 211 1.02 23.76 0.38
N ASN A 212 0.75 22.83 -0.54
CA ASN A 212 1.31 21.48 -0.47
C ASN A 212 2.84 21.48 -0.63
N PRO A 213 3.44 22.11 -1.66
CA PRO A 213 4.89 22.24 -1.77
C PRO A 213 5.53 23.01 -0.60
N ALA A 214 4.90 24.11 -0.14
CA ALA A 214 5.45 24.90 0.95
C ALA A 214 5.49 24.11 2.28
N VAL A 215 4.41 23.39 2.61
CA VAL A 215 4.33 22.57 3.83
C VAL A 215 5.27 21.35 3.73
N THR A 216 5.31 20.67 2.59
CA THR A 216 6.21 19.51 2.39
C THR A 216 7.68 19.89 2.53
N ILE A 217 8.12 21.00 1.93
CA ILE A 217 9.52 21.44 1.99
C ILE A 217 9.89 21.87 3.42
N THR A 218 9.03 22.65 4.07
CA THR A 218 9.31 23.15 5.43
C THR A 218 9.36 22.02 6.45
N MET A 219 8.34 21.17 6.48
CA MET A 219 8.30 20.03 7.40
C MET A 219 9.33 18.97 7.04
N GLY A 220 9.55 18.71 5.75
CA GLY A 220 10.53 17.73 5.28
C GLY A 220 11.96 18.11 5.66
N LYS A 221 12.34 19.38 5.48
CA LYS A 221 13.67 19.85 5.89
C LYS A 221 13.86 19.77 7.41
N ALA A 222 12.85 20.23 8.16
CA ALA A 222 12.88 20.19 9.63
C ALA A 222 13.00 18.77 10.18
N MET A 223 12.49 17.76 9.45
CA MET A 223 12.63 16.35 9.80
C MET A 223 13.97 15.74 9.37
N VAL A 224 14.38 15.91 8.11
CA VAL A 224 15.52 15.20 7.52
C VAL A 224 16.85 15.68 8.13
N PHE A 225 17.00 16.98 8.34
CA PHE A 225 18.24 17.58 8.85
C PHE A 225 18.18 17.83 10.36
N ARG A 226 17.44 16.99 11.09
CA ARG A 226 17.25 17.12 12.54
C ARG A 226 18.49 16.65 13.31
N ASP A 227 18.97 17.48 14.22
CA ASP A 227 19.86 17.04 15.30
C ASP A 227 19.13 16.07 16.23
N ARG A 228 19.69 14.87 16.47
CA ARG A 228 19.03 13.79 17.24
C ARG A 228 18.58 14.19 18.66
N SER A 229 19.08 15.29 19.20
CA SER A 229 18.78 15.77 20.56
C SER A 229 17.58 16.73 20.64
N LYS A 230 17.06 17.23 19.51
CA LYS A 230 15.97 18.23 19.50
C LYS A 230 14.72 17.70 18.79
N LEU A 231 13.55 18.13 19.27
CA LEU A 231 12.27 17.83 18.63
C LEU A 231 12.15 18.63 17.32
N TRP A 232 11.59 18.01 16.29
CA TRP A 232 11.55 18.56 14.92
C TRP A 232 10.82 19.90 14.83
N TYR A 233 9.82 20.14 15.70
CA TYR A 233 9.05 21.38 15.68
C TYR A 233 9.87 22.61 16.07
N TYR A 234 11.00 22.43 16.75
CA TYR A 234 11.86 23.55 17.16
C TYR A 234 12.56 24.20 15.96
N ASN A 235 12.81 23.45 14.88
CA ASN A 235 13.49 23.96 13.69
C ASN A 235 12.53 24.59 12.67
N ILE A 236 11.21 24.37 12.82
CA ILE A 236 10.18 24.96 11.94
C ILE A 236 10.38 26.46 11.70
N PRO A 237 10.52 27.34 12.71
CA PRO A 237 10.60 28.78 12.46
C PRO A 237 11.81 29.18 11.60
N HIS A 238 12.92 28.45 11.66
CA HIS A 238 14.09 28.70 10.80
C HIS A 238 13.91 28.11 9.40
N ASP A 239 13.20 26.98 9.29
CA ASP A 239 13.01 26.29 8.01
C ASP A 239 11.83 26.83 7.17
N VAL A 240 10.94 27.63 7.76
CA VAL A 240 9.83 28.33 7.05
C VAL A 240 10.35 29.19 5.89
N GLN A 241 11.58 29.71 5.98
CA GLN A 241 12.20 30.49 4.91
C GLN A 241 12.32 29.71 3.59
N TYR A 242 12.53 28.40 3.65
CA TYR A 242 12.61 27.55 2.46
C TYR A 242 11.23 27.29 1.84
N GLY A 243 10.18 27.21 2.66
CA GLY A 243 8.79 27.20 2.19
C GLY A 243 8.43 28.50 1.47
N LEU A 244 8.86 29.63 2.01
CA LEU A 244 8.66 30.94 1.38
C LEU A 244 9.31 31.03 -0.01
N TYR A 245 10.49 30.46 -0.22
CA TYR A 245 11.10 30.38 -1.55
C TYR A 245 10.25 29.59 -2.54
N SER A 246 9.60 28.50 -2.10
CA SER A 246 8.69 27.74 -2.96
C SER A 246 7.42 28.52 -3.35
N LEU A 247 6.98 29.46 -2.51
CA LEU A 247 5.81 30.30 -2.78
C LEU A 247 6.04 31.26 -3.96
N VAL A 248 7.28 31.70 -4.19
CA VAL A 248 7.63 32.58 -5.31
C VAL A 248 7.29 31.94 -6.66
N VAL A 249 7.44 30.62 -6.78
CA VAL A 249 7.14 29.87 -8.01
C VAL A 249 5.70 29.35 -8.02
N THR A 250 5.21 28.87 -6.88
CA THR A 250 3.88 28.20 -6.83
C THR A 250 2.70 29.19 -6.84
N VAL A 251 2.87 30.42 -6.34
CA VAL A 251 1.80 31.44 -6.35
C VAL A 251 1.47 31.93 -7.77
N PRO A 252 2.44 32.28 -8.64
CA PRO A 252 2.15 32.60 -10.05
C PRO A 252 1.43 31.45 -10.78
N ILE A 253 1.84 30.20 -10.53
CA ILE A 253 1.20 29.02 -11.11
C ILE A 253 -0.25 28.90 -10.62
N ALA A 254 -0.51 29.10 -9.33
CA ALA A 254 -1.85 29.08 -8.77
C ALA A 254 -2.75 30.16 -9.39
N ILE A 255 -2.21 31.37 -9.64
CA ILE A 255 -2.93 32.47 -10.29
C ILE A 255 -3.30 32.10 -11.74
N VAL A 256 -2.34 31.56 -12.51
CA VAL A 256 -2.59 31.12 -13.90
C VAL A 256 -3.66 30.03 -13.94
N VAL A 257 -3.58 29.05 -13.03
CA VAL A 257 -4.59 27.99 -12.90
C VAL A 257 -5.96 28.55 -12.53
N PHE A 258 -6.02 29.55 -11.64
CA PHE A 258 -7.26 30.20 -11.25
C PHE A 258 -7.95 30.92 -12.43
N PHE A 259 -7.19 31.58 -13.30
CA PHE A 259 -7.75 32.24 -14.49
C PHE A 259 -8.16 31.26 -15.59
N HIS A 260 -7.36 30.21 -15.82
CA HIS A 260 -7.67 29.21 -16.84
C HIS A 260 -8.83 28.29 -16.42
N SER A 261 -8.94 27.94 -15.14
CA SER A 261 -9.87 26.90 -14.71
C SER A 261 -11.32 27.40 -14.54
N ASN A 262 -12.27 26.51 -14.82
CA ASN A 262 -13.70 26.74 -14.66
C ASN A 262 -14.24 25.95 -13.45
N THR A 263 -15.30 26.46 -12.83
CA THR A 263 -15.94 25.81 -11.66
C THR A 263 -16.82 24.61 -12.06
N SER A 264 -17.31 24.60 -13.30
CA SER A 264 -18.28 23.59 -13.78
C SER A 264 -17.67 22.29 -14.28
N ALA A 265 -16.41 22.30 -14.72
CA ALA A 265 -15.74 21.12 -15.26
C ALA A 265 -14.25 21.11 -14.86
N PRO A 266 -13.68 19.95 -14.51
CA PRO A 266 -12.26 19.86 -14.19
C PRO A 266 -11.40 20.17 -15.44
N PRO A 267 -10.29 20.90 -15.27
CA PRO A 267 -9.40 21.24 -16.37
C PRO A 267 -8.72 19.97 -16.95
N PRO A 268 -8.23 20.02 -18.19
CA PRO A 268 -7.55 18.87 -18.79
C PRO A 268 -6.29 18.44 -18.04
N TYR A 269 -5.64 19.36 -17.31
CA TYR A 269 -4.47 19.09 -16.47
C TYR A 269 -4.83 18.59 -15.06
N HIS A 270 -6.08 18.20 -14.77
CA HIS A 270 -6.48 17.67 -13.45
C HIS A 270 -5.64 16.46 -13.01
N TRP A 271 -5.14 15.68 -13.95
CA TRP A 271 -4.25 14.54 -13.66
C TRP A 271 -2.95 14.93 -12.95
N MET A 272 -2.45 16.16 -13.12
CA MET A 272 -1.25 16.65 -12.43
C MET A 272 -1.48 16.79 -10.92
N PHE A 273 -2.72 17.10 -10.49
CA PHE A 273 -3.07 17.11 -9.07
C PHE A 273 -2.97 15.73 -8.43
N THR A 274 -3.06 14.65 -9.20
CA THR A 274 -2.82 13.29 -8.72
C THR A 274 -1.37 13.10 -8.26
N ILE A 275 -0.40 13.72 -8.94
CA ILE A 275 1.01 13.69 -8.51
C ILE A 275 1.17 14.42 -7.19
N MET A 276 0.55 15.59 -7.04
CA MET A 276 0.59 16.37 -5.80
C MET A 276 -0.15 15.68 -4.64
N ASN A 277 -1.23 14.95 -4.95
CA ASN A 277 -1.92 14.08 -4.00
C ASN A 277 -0.99 12.97 -3.51
N LEU A 278 -0.31 12.29 -4.45
CA LEU A 278 0.63 11.22 -4.14
C LEU A 278 1.76 11.72 -3.22
N THR A 279 2.42 12.83 -3.58
CA THR A 279 3.51 13.39 -2.78
C THR A 279 3.03 13.87 -1.41
N GLY A 280 1.89 14.56 -1.36
CA GLY A 280 1.31 15.06 -0.11
C GLY A 280 0.91 13.93 0.84
N SER A 281 0.23 12.91 0.32
CA SER A 281 -0.19 11.73 1.08
C SER A 281 1.00 10.91 1.56
N MET A 282 2.00 10.66 0.71
CA MET A 282 3.23 9.97 1.11
C MET A 282 3.94 10.69 2.26
N PHE A 283 4.05 12.01 2.18
CA PHE A 283 4.66 12.81 3.23
C PHE A 283 3.87 12.75 4.54
N ALA A 284 2.53 12.85 4.49
CA ALA A 284 1.67 12.76 5.67
C ALA A 284 1.77 11.37 6.35
N ILE A 285 1.83 10.30 5.56
CA ILE A 285 2.02 8.93 6.07
C ILE A 285 3.40 8.81 6.73
N PHE A 286 4.46 9.30 6.08
CA PHE A 286 5.82 9.27 6.62
C PHE A 286 5.94 10.03 7.95
N GLN A 287 5.37 11.23 8.02
CA GLN A 287 5.31 12.03 9.26
C GLN A 287 4.58 11.27 10.37
N SER A 288 3.41 10.74 10.05
CA SER A 288 2.58 10.01 11.03
C SER A 288 3.29 8.75 11.53
N ALA A 289 3.92 7.98 10.64
CA ALA A 289 4.66 6.77 11.01
C ALA A 289 5.87 7.09 11.91
N THR A 290 6.57 8.20 11.64
CA THR A 290 7.70 8.65 12.46
C THR A 290 7.23 9.02 13.88
N GLU A 291 6.14 9.78 14.01
CA GLU A 291 5.58 10.13 15.32
C GLU A 291 5.08 8.91 16.09
N ILE A 292 4.37 8.00 15.41
CA ILE A 292 3.93 6.73 16.02
C ILE A 292 5.13 5.95 16.55
N THR A 293 6.23 5.87 15.79
CA THR A 293 7.44 5.16 16.22
C THR A 293 8.05 5.78 17.48
N VAL A 294 8.09 7.12 17.56
CA VAL A 294 8.60 7.84 18.75
C VAL A 294 7.68 7.61 19.96
N ILE A 295 6.36 7.77 19.79
CA ILE A 295 5.37 7.58 20.87
C ILE A 295 5.41 6.14 21.39
N THR A 296 5.47 5.15 20.49
CA THR A 296 5.60 3.73 20.85
C THR A 296 6.91 3.48 21.60
N GLY A 297 8.00 4.13 21.24
CA GLY A 297 9.26 4.07 21.98
C GLY A 297 9.14 4.59 23.41
N VAL A 298 8.50 5.75 23.60
CA VAL A 298 8.25 6.33 24.93
C VAL A 298 7.31 5.43 25.76
N LEU A 299 6.25 4.90 25.17
CA LEU A 299 5.35 3.95 25.83
C LEU A 299 6.08 2.67 26.22
N GLY A 300 6.99 2.17 25.36
CA GLY A 300 7.83 1.01 25.67
C GLY A 300 8.73 1.26 26.88
N PHE A 301 9.36 2.43 26.94
CA PHE A 301 10.15 2.85 28.10
C PHE A 301 9.30 2.91 29.39
N MET A 302 8.12 3.54 29.33
CA MET A 302 7.22 3.65 30.49
C MET A 302 6.71 2.30 30.99
N LEU A 303 6.37 1.39 30.08
CA LEU A 303 5.91 0.04 30.39
C LEU A 303 7.06 -0.94 30.71
N LYS A 304 8.32 -0.46 30.75
CA LYS A 304 9.54 -1.26 30.94
C LYS A 304 9.61 -2.47 29.99
N VAL A 305 9.16 -2.27 28.75
CA VAL A 305 9.18 -3.28 27.68
C VAL A 305 10.49 -3.10 26.91
N PRO A 306 11.26 -4.18 26.66
CA PRO A 306 12.46 -4.09 25.82
C PRO A 306 12.15 -3.54 24.42
N PRO A 307 13.01 -2.67 23.85
CA PRO A 307 12.79 -2.08 22.54
C PRO A 307 12.68 -3.15 21.44
N ASP A 308 13.44 -4.25 21.55
CA ASP A 308 13.41 -5.36 20.57
C ASP A 308 12.05 -6.05 20.52
N PHE A 309 11.44 -6.31 21.69
CA PHE A 309 10.10 -6.90 21.77
C PHE A 309 9.04 -5.94 21.23
N MET A 310 9.16 -4.65 21.57
CA MET A 310 8.23 -3.62 21.09
C MET A 310 8.30 -3.45 19.57
N GLY A 311 9.52 -3.49 19.02
CA GLY A 311 9.78 -3.46 17.58
C GLY A 311 9.18 -4.66 16.87
N ALA A 312 9.46 -5.87 17.37
CA ALA A 312 9.02 -7.12 16.77
C ALA A 312 7.49 -7.32 16.79
N THR A 313 6.79 -6.78 17.80
CA THR A 313 5.34 -7.00 17.99
C THR A 313 4.51 -5.77 17.64
N VAL A 314 4.46 -4.78 18.54
CA VAL A 314 3.53 -3.64 18.45
C VAL A 314 3.85 -2.75 17.26
N LEU A 315 5.14 -2.45 17.01
CA LEU A 315 5.54 -1.56 15.92
C LEU A 315 5.28 -2.22 14.55
N CYS A 316 5.60 -3.50 14.40
CA CYS A 316 5.29 -4.28 13.20
C CYS A 316 3.78 -4.32 12.90
N VAL A 317 2.95 -4.56 13.91
CA VAL A 317 1.48 -4.55 13.77
C VAL A 317 0.99 -3.17 13.38
N ALA A 318 1.44 -2.11 14.06
CA ALA A 318 1.01 -0.75 13.80
C ALA A 318 1.31 -0.33 12.35
N ASN A 319 2.51 -0.65 11.84
CA ASN A 319 2.92 -0.32 10.48
C ASN A 319 2.15 -1.11 9.42
N SER A 320 1.81 -2.38 9.69
CA SER A 320 1.11 -3.25 8.73
C SER A 320 -0.42 -3.20 8.83
N LEU A 321 -0.98 -2.54 9.84
CA LEU A 321 -2.44 -2.51 10.06
C LEU A 321 -3.18 -1.78 8.92
N GLY A 322 -2.59 -0.69 8.40
CA GLY A 322 -3.13 0.05 7.26
C GLY A 322 -3.22 -0.83 6.01
N ASP A 323 -2.14 -1.54 5.71
CA ASP A 323 -2.07 -2.50 4.60
C ASP A 323 -3.07 -3.64 4.77
N LEU A 324 -3.24 -4.16 5.99
CA LEU A 324 -4.23 -5.20 6.29
C LEU A 324 -5.65 -4.71 5.98
N VAL A 325 -6.02 -3.52 6.44
CA VAL A 325 -7.35 -2.93 6.20
C VAL A 325 -7.55 -2.64 4.72
N ALA A 326 -6.55 -2.10 4.03
CA ALA A 326 -6.61 -1.82 2.61
C ALA A 326 -6.79 -3.11 1.79
N ASN A 327 -5.95 -4.12 2.02
CA ASN A 327 -6.03 -5.42 1.34
C ASN A 327 -7.33 -6.16 1.65
N ALA A 328 -7.81 -6.13 2.89
CA ALA A 328 -9.11 -6.68 3.25
C ALA A 328 -10.25 -5.97 2.52
N SER A 329 -10.20 -4.64 2.41
CA SER A 329 -11.21 -3.88 1.68
C SER A 329 -11.21 -4.19 0.18
N MET A 330 -10.04 -4.32 -0.44
CA MET A 330 -9.91 -4.72 -1.85
C MET A 330 -10.41 -6.15 -2.09
N ALA A 331 -10.14 -7.07 -1.17
CA ALA A 331 -10.66 -8.43 -1.23
C ALA A 331 -12.19 -8.45 -1.12
N LEU A 332 -12.78 -7.65 -0.21
CA LEU A 332 -14.23 -7.50 -0.07
C LEU A 332 -14.89 -6.85 -1.30
N GLN A 333 -14.18 -5.96 -1.99
CA GLN A 333 -14.60 -5.41 -3.28
C GLN A 333 -14.46 -6.41 -4.44
N GLY A 334 -13.86 -7.57 -4.19
CA GLY A 334 -13.71 -8.64 -5.16
C GLY A 334 -12.51 -8.48 -6.08
N TYR A 335 -11.47 -7.75 -5.64
CA TYR A 335 -10.13 -7.75 -6.22
C TYR A 335 -9.19 -8.66 -5.43
N GLU A 336 -9.64 -9.87 -5.14
CA GLU A 336 -8.92 -10.87 -4.34
C GLU A 336 -7.49 -11.16 -4.86
N LYS A 337 -7.31 -11.20 -6.19
CA LYS A 337 -6.00 -11.47 -6.81
C LYS A 337 -5.03 -10.30 -6.61
N MET A 338 -5.54 -9.07 -6.69
CA MET A 338 -4.75 -7.86 -6.46
C MET A 338 -4.41 -7.70 -4.98
N ALA A 339 -5.37 -7.94 -4.09
CA ALA A 339 -5.16 -7.90 -2.65
C ALA A 339 -4.10 -8.93 -2.20
N TYR A 340 -4.13 -10.14 -2.76
CA TYR A 340 -3.11 -11.15 -2.48
C TYR A 340 -1.74 -10.77 -3.02
N ALA A 341 -1.66 -10.29 -4.26
CA ALA A 341 -0.41 -9.82 -4.86
C ALA A 341 0.18 -8.64 -4.06
N ALA A 342 -0.66 -7.72 -3.58
CA ALA A 342 -0.24 -6.61 -2.73
C ALA A 342 0.26 -7.09 -1.35
N ALA A 343 -0.43 -8.06 -0.73
CA ALA A 343 -0.06 -8.62 0.57
C ALA A 343 1.29 -9.38 0.56
N ILE A 344 1.67 -9.99 -0.57
CA ILE A 344 2.99 -10.64 -0.75
C ILE A 344 4.03 -9.63 -1.25
N GLY A 345 3.63 -8.73 -2.14
CA GLY A 345 4.54 -7.78 -2.77
C GLY A 345 5.10 -6.73 -1.81
N SER A 346 4.28 -6.22 -0.86
CA SER A 346 4.74 -5.15 0.05
C SER A 346 5.81 -5.62 1.06
N PRO A 347 5.69 -6.80 1.72
CA PRO A 347 6.75 -7.29 2.59
C PRO A 347 8.00 -7.71 1.78
N PHE A 348 7.81 -8.30 0.60
CA PHE A 348 8.94 -8.68 -0.26
C PHE A 348 9.78 -7.50 -0.72
N PHE A 349 9.14 -6.39 -1.11
CA PHE A 349 9.80 -5.12 -1.41
C PHE A 349 10.57 -4.58 -0.19
N SER A 350 9.92 -4.57 0.97
CA SER A 350 10.51 -4.04 2.21
C SER A 350 11.73 -4.84 2.65
N ILE A 351 11.68 -6.16 2.49
CA ILE A 351 12.78 -7.06 2.84
C ILE A 351 13.93 -6.90 1.85
N LEU A 352 13.74 -7.06 0.54
CA LEU A 352 14.88 -7.01 -0.40
C LEU A 352 15.39 -5.59 -0.67
N LEU A 353 14.51 -4.71 -1.18
CA LEU A 353 14.92 -3.37 -1.57
C LEU A 353 15.10 -2.48 -0.35
N GLY A 354 14.19 -2.57 0.63
CA GLY A 354 14.26 -1.79 1.86
C GLY A 354 15.52 -2.09 2.68
N THR A 355 15.72 -3.34 3.10
CA THR A 355 16.92 -3.69 3.89
C THR A 355 18.20 -3.53 3.09
N GLY A 356 18.23 -3.94 1.81
CA GLY A 356 19.38 -3.78 0.93
C GLY A 356 19.81 -2.32 0.78
N SER A 357 18.86 -1.39 0.66
CA SER A 357 19.14 0.05 0.60
C SER A 357 19.62 0.60 1.95
N VAL A 358 19.00 0.19 3.07
CA VAL A 358 19.42 0.61 4.42
C VAL A 358 20.84 0.16 4.71
N PHE A 359 21.20 -1.07 4.35
CA PHE A 359 22.58 -1.56 4.50
C PHE A 359 23.56 -0.80 3.61
N ALA A 360 23.23 -0.58 2.33
CA ALA A 360 24.07 0.21 1.43
C ALA A 360 24.36 1.62 1.96
N VAL A 361 23.34 2.31 2.48
CA VAL A 361 23.49 3.65 3.08
C VAL A 361 24.34 3.60 4.35
N LYS A 362 24.14 2.60 5.22
CA LYS A 362 24.96 2.44 6.44
C LYS A 362 26.43 2.20 6.13
N ILE A 363 26.72 1.38 5.11
CA ILE A 363 28.08 1.12 4.65
C ILE A 363 28.71 2.40 4.09
N TYR A 364 27.97 3.15 3.27
CA TYR A 364 28.44 4.43 2.72
C TYR A 364 28.75 5.48 3.80
N LEU A 365 27.97 5.48 4.89
CA LEU A 365 28.18 6.36 6.04
C LEU A 365 29.25 5.84 7.03
N GLY A 366 29.88 4.69 6.77
CA GLY A 366 30.89 4.09 7.65
C GLY A 366 30.33 3.58 8.99
N LEU A 367 29.01 3.41 9.10
CA LEU A 367 28.33 2.95 10.32
C LEU A 367 28.26 1.43 10.34
N THR A 368 29.39 0.75 10.57
CA THR A 368 29.45 -0.71 10.73
C THR A 368 28.90 -1.10 12.11
N SER A 369 27.58 -1.16 12.24
CA SER A 369 26.94 -1.80 13.39
C SER A 369 26.97 -3.32 13.21
N SER A 370 27.42 -4.06 14.23
CA SER A 370 27.37 -5.52 14.25
C SER A 370 25.98 -6.02 13.85
N MET A 371 25.91 -6.95 12.89
CA MET A 371 24.66 -7.48 12.32
C MET A 371 23.77 -8.16 13.37
N HIS A 372 24.38 -8.69 14.44
CA HIS A 372 23.68 -9.27 15.57
C HIS A 372 22.81 -8.24 16.32
N ASN A 373 23.25 -6.98 16.40
CA ASN A 373 22.46 -5.90 17.01
C ASN A 373 21.30 -5.43 16.11
N LEU A 374 21.27 -5.79 14.82
CA LEU A 374 20.22 -5.39 13.88
C LEU A 374 19.02 -6.34 13.85
N ILE A 375 19.26 -7.62 14.09
CA ILE A 375 18.24 -8.69 14.06
C ILE A 375 17.55 -8.81 15.43
N GLY A 376 18.30 -8.51 16.50
CA GLY A 376 17.83 -8.59 17.88
C GLY A 376 17.49 -10.02 18.29
N SER A 377 17.12 -10.20 19.56
CA SER A 377 16.81 -11.52 20.13
C SER A 377 15.58 -12.22 19.51
N TYR A 378 14.80 -11.53 18.68
CA TYR A 378 13.54 -12.01 18.12
C TYR A 378 13.58 -12.26 16.61
N GLY A 379 14.61 -11.80 15.91
CA GLY A 379 14.64 -11.83 14.45
C GLY A 379 14.74 -13.23 13.87
N GLU A 380 15.53 -14.13 14.47
CA GLU A 380 15.60 -15.53 14.03
C GLU A 380 14.28 -16.28 14.23
N ASN A 381 13.61 -16.07 15.37
CA ASN A 381 12.29 -16.66 15.61
C ASN A 381 11.26 -16.17 14.56
N ALA A 382 11.31 -14.87 14.22
CA ALA A 382 10.46 -14.28 13.19
C ALA A 382 10.77 -14.88 11.82
N TYR A 383 12.05 -15.07 11.50
CA TYR A 383 12.49 -15.69 10.26
C TYR A 383 11.96 -17.13 10.12
N VAL A 384 12.18 -17.98 11.12
CA VAL A 384 11.74 -19.39 11.12
C VAL A 384 10.22 -19.51 10.96
N LEU A 385 9.46 -18.67 11.66
CA LEU A 385 8.00 -18.69 11.56
C LEU A 385 7.48 -18.09 10.24
N LEU A 386 8.21 -17.13 9.67
CA LEU A 386 7.87 -16.57 8.37
C LEU A 386 8.14 -17.57 7.24
N ILE A 387 9.27 -18.29 7.24
CA ILE A 387 9.55 -19.32 6.24
C ILE A 387 8.57 -20.50 6.39
N LEU A 388 8.25 -20.91 7.63
CA LEU A 388 7.21 -21.91 7.89
C LEU A 388 5.85 -21.45 7.34
N GLY A 389 5.49 -20.18 7.57
CA GLY A 389 4.29 -19.58 7.03
C GLY A 389 4.25 -19.63 5.50
N LEU A 390 5.32 -19.19 4.83
CA LEU A 390 5.39 -19.18 3.36
C LEU A 390 5.36 -20.59 2.77
N LEU A 391 6.14 -21.53 3.30
CA LEU A 391 6.13 -22.92 2.86
C LEU A 391 4.76 -23.56 3.07
N SER A 392 4.12 -23.31 4.21
CA SER A 392 2.79 -23.82 4.46
C SER A 392 1.75 -23.19 3.53
N THR A 393 1.87 -21.90 3.22
CA THR A 393 1.00 -21.26 2.21
C THR A 393 1.19 -21.84 0.81
N LEU A 394 2.42 -22.18 0.43
CA LEU A 394 2.75 -22.81 -0.83
C LEU A 394 2.16 -24.22 -0.92
N LEU A 395 2.34 -25.04 0.13
CA LEU A 395 1.77 -26.38 0.21
C LEU A 395 0.25 -26.35 0.15
N TRP A 396 -0.38 -25.49 0.94
CA TRP A 396 -1.83 -25.39 1.03
C TRP A 396 -2.46 -24.90 -0.28
N THR A 397 -1.83 -23.93 -0.96
CA THR A 397 -2.29 -23.45 -2.28
C THR A 397 -2.13 -24.51 -3.38
N SER A 398 -1.06 -25.30 -3.32
CA SER A 398 -0.84 -26.43 -4.23
C SER A 398 -1.89 -27.53 -4.06
N VAL A 399 -2.25 -27.87 -2.81
CA VAL A 399 -3.24 -28.94 -2.51
C VAL A 399 -4.68 -28.51 -2.88
N LEU A 400 -5.00 -27.21 -2.81
CA LEU A 400 -6.36 -26.70 -3.01
C LEU A 400 -6.65 -26.17 -4.41
N ASN A 401 -5.91 -26.62 -5.44
CA ASN A 401 -6.08 -26.18 -6.83
C ASN A 401 -6.14 -24.65 -6.96
N PHE A 402 -5.32 -23.92 -6.18
CA PHE A 402 -5.19 -22.46 -6.25
C PHE A 402 -6.49 -21.67 -6.05
N ASN A 403 -7.41 -22.27 -5.28
CA ASN A 403 -8.64 -21.63 -4.86
C ASN A 403 -8.54 -21.19 -3.39
N ALA A 404 -8.64 -19.89 -3.14
CA ALA A 404 -8.49 -19.32 -1.81
C ALA A 404 -9.74 -19.61 -0.96
N ARG A 405 -9.66 -20.62 -0.09
CA ARG A 405 -10.70 -20.95 0.91
C ARG A 405 -10.48 -20.18 2.20
N ARG A 406 -11.56 -19.92 2.98
CA ARG A 406 -11.48 -19.28 4.30
C ARG A 406 -10.54 -20.00 5.28
N SER A 407 -10.39 -21.33 5.14
CA SER A 407 -9.46 -22.12 5.94
C SER A 407 -8.01 -21.64 5.83
N MET A 408 -7.60 -21.18 4.65
CA MET A 408 -6.25 -20.65 4.41
C MET A 408 -5.99 -19.38 5.25
N GLY A 409 -6.98 -18.50 5.33
CA GLY A 409 -6.89 -17.28 6.14
C GLY A 409 -6.82 -17.59 7.64
N ILE A 410 -7.68 -18.49 8.13
CA ILE A 410 -7.67 -18.91 9.54
C ILE A 410 -6.33 -19.53 9.90
N PHE A 411 -5.82 -20.44 9.06
CA PHE A 411 -4.53 -21.07 9.28
C PHE A 411 -3.37 -20.08 9.32
N SER A 412 -3.34 -19.11 8.40
CA SER A 412 -2.31 -18.05 8.39
C SER A 412 -2.40 -17.16 9.64
N MET A 413 -3.62 -16.83 10.09
CA MET A 413 -3.84 -16.12 11.36
C MET A 413 -3.37 -16.94 12.57
N SER A 414 -3.55 -18.27 12.55
CA SER A 414 -3.07 -19.15 13.60
C SER A 414 -1.54 -19.19 13.68
N ILE A 415 -0.82 -19.24 12.55
CA ILE A 415 0.65 -19.14 12.53
C ILE A 415 1.11 -17.80 13.13
N TYR A 416 0.45 -16.70 12.77
CA TYR A 416 0.77 -15.39 13.34
C TYR A 416 0.44 -15.31 14.85
N GLY A 417 -0.68 -15.89 15.29
CA GLY A 417 -1.03 -16.00 16.70
C GLY A 417 0.01 -16.79 17.49
N LEU A 418 0.52 -17.88 16.91
CA LEU A 418 1.62 -18.67 17.46
C LEU A 418 2.90 -17.82 17.60
N TYR A 419 3.28 -17.03 16.60
CA TYR A 419 4.41 -16.09 16.70
C TYR A 419 4.29 -15.12 17.88
N ILE A 420 3.10 -14.56 18.10
CA ILE A 420 2.86 -13.66 19.24
C ILE A 420 2.99 -14.41 20.58
N ILE A 421 2.47 -15.63 20.67
CA ILE A 421 2.63 -16.47 21.86
C ILE A 421 4.11 -16.75 22.14
N PHE A 422 4.88 -17.19 21.14
CA PHE A 422 6.32 -17.41 21.29
C PHE A 422 7.06 -16.13 21.74
N SER A 423 6.74 -14.98 21.14
CA SER A 423 7.35 -13.70 21.53
C SER A 423 7.08 -13.35 22.99
N ILE A 424 5.86 -13.61 23.48
CA ILE A 424 5.47 -13.39 24.88
C ILE A 424 6.19 -14.38 25.81
N LEU A 425 6.31 -15.66 25.44
CA LEU A 425 7.00 -16.68 26.24
C LEU A 425 8.50 -16.41 26.37
N ILE A 426 9.14 -15.94 25.30
CA ILE A 426 10.54 -15.48 25.31
C ILE A 426 10.68 -14.27 26.25
N ARG A 427 9.74 -13.33 26.20
CA ARG A 427 9.75 -12.17 27.11
C ARG A 427 9.65 -12.58 28.58
N PHE A 428 8.82 -13.58 28.90
CA PHE A 428 8.72 -14.14 30.26
C PHE A 428 9.90 -15.05 30.62
N ARG A 429 10.89 -15.23 29.73
CA ARG A 429 12.05 -16.12 29.89
C ARG A 429 11.66 -17.58 30.18
N ILE A 430 10.50 -18.02 29.68
CA ILE A 430 10.04 -19.42 29.78
C ILE A 430 10.71 -20.26 28.69
N ILE A 431 10.92 -19.67 27.51
CA ILE A 431 11.54 -20.31 26.35
C ILE A 431 12.77 -19.51 25.93
N HIS A 432 13.85 -20.23 25.60
CA HIS A 432 15.07 -19.64 25.07
C HIS A 432 14.85 -19.17 23.63
N PRO A 433 15.25 -17.93 23.25
CA PRO A 433 15.19 -17.51 21.84
C PRO A 433 16.08 -18.41 20.97
N TYR A 434 15.75 -18.62 19.70
CA TYR A 434 16.60 -19.44 18.82
C TYR A 434 17.99 -18.83 18.51
N ASN A 435 18.24 -17.59 18.96
CA ASN A 435 19.49 -16.87 18.78
C ASN A 435 20.69 -17.58 19.42
N VAL A 436 21.87 -17.41 18.82
CA VAL A 436 23.13 -17.93 19.36
C VAL A 436 23.38 -17.33 20.75
N ASP A 437 23.48 -18.21 21.73
CA ASP A 437 23.77 -17.87 23.12
C ASP A 437 25.22 -17.37 23.25
N ALA A 438 25.42 -16.12 23.63
CA ALA A 438 26.77 -15.61 23.94
C ALA A 438 27.43 -16.34 25.13
N PHE A 439 26.67 -17.14 25.89
CA PHE A 439 27.14 -17.91 27.05
C PHE A 439 27.54 -19.35 26.72
N LEU A 440 27.25 -19.84 25.51
CA LEU A 440 27.68 -21.16 25.04
C LEU A 440 28.65 -20.94 23.89
N SER A 441 29.93 -20.78 24.21
CA SER A 441 30.99 -20.96 23.21
C SER A 441 30.92 -22.41 22.73
N ASP A 442 30.73 -22.61 21.43
CA ASP A 442 30.83 -23.93 20.83
C ASP A 442 32.18 -24.55 21.20
N SER A 443 32.16 -25.78 21.73
CA SER A 443 33.38 -26.54 22.04
C SER A 443 34.20 -26.88 20.78
N HIS A 444 33.70 -26.52 19.59
CA HIS A 444 34.38 -26.67 18.31
C HIS A 444 35.26 -25.48 17.91
N GLU A 445 35.21 -24.33 18.59
CA GLU A 445 36.13 -23.20 18.32
C GLU A 445 37.46 -23.28 19.09
N ILE A 446 37.68 -24.35 19.86
CA ILE A 446 38.95 -24.64 20.52
C ILE A 446 39.58 -25.85 19.84
N ASN A 447 40.15 -25.67 18.66
CA ASN A 447 41.24 -26.50 18.12
C ASN A 447 41.98 -25.79 16.99
#